data_AF-A0A640KVX6-F1
#
_entry.id   AF-A0A640KVX6-F1
#
_cell.length_a   1.000
_cell.length_b   1.000
_cell.length_c   1.000
_cell.angle_alpha   90.00
_cell.angle_beta   90.00
_cell.angle_gamma   90.00
#
_symmetry.space_group_name_H-M   'P 1'
#
loop_
_entity.id
_entity.type
_entity.pdbx_description
1 polymer ?
#
loop_
_entity_poly.entity_id
_entity_poly.type
_entity_poly.pdbx_seq_one_letter_code
_entity_poly.pdbx_strand_id
1 'polypeptide(L)'
;MEFIEVKNVTFPVGVEHTRRTLLRVFERVQSVEDIVVDVREGRAMISFTESSAAQEALISLDGFPLFGQALSLSVSPPPASPIRGYIVATKPSRYLLVRNTPYLAVAVKLKHIAGIVAVTSAGVNSCFVVAESVEDTTLVKNVLMSHPSRWGTDVLVSYLRRLS
;
A
#
# COMPACT_ATOMS: atom_id res chain seq x y z
N MET A 1 -17.08 -1.80 0.49
CA MET A 1 -15.77 -1.52 -0.10
C MET A 1 -15.40 -2.71 -0.95
N GLU A 2 -15.33 -2.51 -2.27
CA GLU A 2 -14.90 -3.54 -3.22
C GLU A 2 -13.51 -3.19 -3.77
N PHE A 3 -12.77 -4.22 -4.16
CA PHE A 3 -11.41 -4.10 -4.65
C PHE A 3 -11.32 -4.67 -6.07
N ILE A 4 -10.62 -3.96 -6.94
CA ILE A 4 -10.23 -4.45 -8.26
C ILE A 4 -8.73 -4.68 -8.27
N GLU A 5 -8.33 -5.87 -8.70
CA GLU A 5 -6.98 -6.13 -9.15
C GLU A 5 -6.87 -5.74 -10.62
N VAL A 6 -5.93 -4.83 -10.90
CA VAL A 6 -5.52 -4.40 -12.22
C VAL A 6 -4.19 -5.07 -12.53
N LYS A 7 -4.15 -5.90 -13.56
CA LYS A 7 -2.95 -6.55 -14.09
C LYS A 7 -2.46 -5.82 -15.33
N ASN A 8 -1.25 -6.15 -15.76
CA ASN A 8 -0.59 -5.54 -16.92
C ASN A 8 -0.28 -4.05 -16.73
N VAL A 9 0.00 -3.63 -15.51
CA VAL A 9 0.39 -2.26 -15.19
C VAL A 9 1.88 -2.10 -15.46
N THR A 10 2.24 -1.12 -16.29
CA THR A 10 3.63 -0.78 -16.60
C THR A 10 4.07 0.53 -15.94
N PHE A 11 5.37 0.66 -15.71
CA PHE A 11 5.97 1.80 -15.00
C PHE A 11 7.06 2.50 -15.83
N PRO A 12 6.73 3.02 -17.03
CA PRO A 12 7.75 3.58 -17.93
C PRO A 12 8.44 4.83 -17.39
N VAL A 13 7.71 5.67 -16.65
CA VAL A 13 8.22 6.93 -16.07
C VAL A 13 8.54 6.79 -14.58
N GLY A 14 7.75 5.98 -13.87
CA GLY A 14 7.92 5.73 -12.44
C GLY A 14 6.61 5.38 -11.74
N VAL A 15 6.74 4.81 -10.55
CA VAL A 15 5.62 4.24 -9.78
C VAL A 15 4.56 5.28 -9.43
N GLU A 16 4.96 6.43 -8.88
CA GLU A 16 4.00 7.49 -8.49
C GLU A 16 3.32 8.13 -9.69
N HIS A 17 4.03 8.25 -10.83
CA HIS A 17 3.42 8.76 -12.05
C HIS A 17 2.33 7.81 -12.54
N THR A 18 2.64 6.51 -12.66
CA THR A 18 1.65 5.49 -13.02
C THR A 18 0.49 5.45 -12.03
N ARG A 19 0.74 5.52 -10.72
CA ARG A 19 -0.30 5.53 -9.69
C ARG A 19 -1.24 6.72 -9.85
N ARG A 20 -0.73 7.93 -10.11
CA ARG A 20 -1.55 9.12 -10.38
C ARG A 20 -2.34 9.00 -11.68
N THR A 21 -1.77 8.39 -12.71
CA THR A 21 -2.48 8.16 -13.98
C THR A 21 -3.61 7.16 -13.79
N LEU A 22 -3.37 6.05 -13.08
CA LEU A 22 -4.43 5.11 -12.68
C LEU A 22 -5.53 5.83 -11.90
N LEU A 23 -5.17 6.63 -10.89
CA LEU A 23 -6.15 7.42 -10.14
C LEU A 23 -7.06 8.24 -11.06
N ARG A 24 -6.48 9.01 -11.98
CA ARG A 24 -7.25 9.84 -12.93
C ARG A 24 -8.16 9.03 -13.87
N VAL A 25 -7.75 7.81 -14.24
CA VAL A 25 -8.54 6.95 -15.13
C VAL A 25 -9.73 6.37 -14.35
N PHE A 26 -9.49 5.84 -13.16
CA PHE A 26 -10.51 5.18 -12.36
C PHE A 26 -11.46 6.15 -11.66
N GLU A 27 -11.02 7.37 -11.34
CA GLU A 27 -11.89 8.45 -10.83
C GLU A 27 -12.95 8.91 -11.83
N ARG A 28 -12.79 8.62 -13.13
CA ARG A 28 -13.83 8.90 -14.14
C ARG A 28 -15.05 8.00 -14.00
N VAL A 29 -14.86 6.81 -13.43
CA VAL A 29 -15.94 5.88 -13.15
C VAL A 29 -16.58 6.30 -11.84
N GLN A 30 -15.81 6.26 -10.76
CA GLN A 30 -16.30 6.49 -9.41
C GLN A 30 -15.19 6.95 -8.47
N SER A 31 -15.57 7.45 -7.28
CA SER A 31 -14.61 7.93 -6.29
C SER A 31 -13.71 6.79 -5.75
N VAL A 32 -12.43 6.88 -6.09
CA VAL A 32 -11.38 5.95 -5.65
C VAL A 32 -10.96 6.29 -4.23
N GLU A 33 -10.94 5.27 -3.37
CA GLU A 33 -10.53 5.42 -1.99
C GLU A 33 -9.02 5.24 -1.81
N ASP A 34 -8.42 4.21 -2.40
CA ASP A 34 -6.99 3.93 -2.27
C ASP A 34 -6.48 3.10 -3.46
N ILE A 35 -5.20 3.27 -3.80
CA ILE A 35 -4.52 2.53 -4.87
C ILE A 35 -3.19 2.00 -4.34
N VAL A 36 -3.10 0.69 -4.16
CA VAL A 36 -1.87 -0.02 -3.79
C VAL A 36 -1.24 -0.58 -5.05
N VAL A 37 0.04 -0.30 -5.30
CA VAL A 37 0.75 -0.76 -6.50
C VAL A 37 1.79 -1.81 -6.13
N ASP A 38 1.80 -2.94 -6.83
CA ASP A 38 2.88 -3.93 -6.80
C ASP A 38 3.70 -3.85 -8.09
N VAL A 39 4.88 -3.24 -7.95
CA VAL A 39 5.82 -3.02 -9.06
C VAL A 39 6.42 -4.33 -9.56
N ARG A 40 6.65 -5.30 -8.67
CA ARG A 40 7.34 -6.56 -9.02
C ARG A 40 6.48 -7.41 -9.94
N GLU A 41 5.17 -7.33 -9.76
CA GLU A 41 4.22 -8.18 -10.47
C GLU A 41 3.46 -7.42 -11.56
N GLY A 42 3.70 -6.11 -11.72
CA GLY A 42 2.97 -5.30 -12.68
C GLY A 42 1.48 -5.20 -12.35
N ARG A 43 1.16 -5.09 -11.05
CA ARG A 43 -0.21 -5.10 -10.55
C ARG A 43 -0.55 -3.83 -9.78
N ALA A 44 -1.84 -3.48 -9.74
CA ALA A 44 -2.37 -2.49 -8.82
C ALA A 44 -3.69 -2.99 -8.23
N MET A 45 -3.92 -2.70 -6.95
CA MET A 45 -5.17 -2.94 -6.25
C MET A 45 -5.85 -1.60 -6.04
N ILE A 46 -7.07 -1.46 -6.53
CA ILE A 46 -7.87 -0.24 -6.42
C ILE A 46 -9.05 -0.52 -5.52
N SER A 47 -9.23 0.34 -4.52
CA SER A 47 -10.39 0.29 -3.63
C SER A 47 -11.31 1.46 -3.94
N PHE A 48 -12.60 1.19 -4.00
CA PHE A 48 -13.63 2.20 -4.20
C PHE A 48 -14.44 2.41 -2.92
N THR A 49 -14.94 3.63 -2.78
CA THR A 49 -15.88 3.99 -1.71
C THR A 49 -17.18 3.20 -1.83
N GLU A 50 -17.71 3.09 -3.05
CA GLU A 50 -18.95 2.36 -3.38
C GLU A 50 -18.67 0.94 -3.90
N SER A 51 -19.57 0.01 -3.60
CA SER A 51 -19.47 -1.37 -4.09
C SER A 51 -19.78 -1.49 -5.59
N SER A 52 -20.78 -0.77 -6.09
CA SER A 52 -21.16 -0.76 -7.52
C SER A 52 -20.02 -0.29 -8.44
N ALA A 53 -19.14 0.57 -7.93
CA ALA A 53 -18.01 1.13 -8.66
C ALA A 53 -17.08 0.06 -9.26
N ALA A 54 -16.89 -1.06 -8.55
CA ALA A 54 -15.95 -2.08 -9.02
C ALA A 54 -16.48 -2.81 -10.27
N GLN A 55 -17.79 -3.06 -10.32
CA GLN A 55 -18.41 -3.67 -11.49
C GLN A 55 -18.41 -2.70 -12.68
N GLU A 56 -18.71 -1.42 -12.44
CA GLU A 56 -18.73 -0.41 -13.50
C GLU A 56 -17.34 -0.18 -14.10
N ALA A 57 -16.30 -0.17 -13.25
CA ALA A 57 -14.92 -0.07 -13.71
C ALA A 57 -14.49 -1.32 -14.49
N LEU A 58 -14.94 -2.51 -14.10
CA LEU A 58 -14.69 -3.73 -14.87
C LEU A 58 -15.30 -3.65 -16.27
N ILE A 59 -16.55 -3.17 -16.39
CA ILE A 59 -17.22 -3.03 -17.69
C ILE A 59 -16.55 -1.96 -18.56
N SER A 60 -16.13 -0.85 -17.95
CA SER A 60 -15.71 0.34 -18.70
C SER A 60 -14.21 0.40 -19.00
N LEU A 61 -13.37 -0.25 -18.18
CA LEU A 61 -11.92 -0.09 -18.21
C LEU A 61 -11.16 -1.39 -18.42
N ASP A 62 -11.82 -2.55 -18.47
CA ASP A 62 -11.15 -3.78 -18.88
C ASP A 62 -10.70 -3.69 -20.35
N GLY A 63 -9.44 -4.05 -20.60
CA GLY A 63 -8.79 -3.86 -21.90
C GLY A 63 -8.34 -2.42 -22.19
N PHE A 64 -8.50 -1.46 -21.26
CA PHE A 64 -8.11 -0.07 -21.49
C PHE A 64 -6.60 0.05 -21.78
N PRO A 65 -6.18 0.70 -22.88
CA PRO A 65 -4.77 0.83 -23.22
C PRO A 65 -4.10 1.89 -22.33
N LEU A 66 -3.17 1.48 -21.49
CA LEU A 66 -2.35 2.35 -20.66
C LEU A 66 -0.87 2.13 -20.98
N PHE A 67 -0.17 3.20 -21.37
CA PHE A 67 1.26 3.17 -21.73
C PHE A 67 1.61 2.07 -22.75
N GLY A 68 0.72 1.81 -23.72
CA GLY A 68 0.91 0.82 -24.77
C GLY A 68 0.55 -0.63 -24.41
N GLN A 69 0.05 -0.88 -23.19
CA GLN A 69 -0.42 -2.20 -22.77
C GLN A 69 -1.89 -2.14 -22.33
N ALA A 70 -2.69 -3.12 -22.75
CA ALA A 70 -4.07 -3.24 -22.32
C ALA A 70 -4.12 -3.73 -20.86
N LEU A 71 -4.80 -2.97 -20.00
CA LEU A 71 -5.06 -3.36 -18.63
C LEU A 71 -6.00 -4.58 -18.61
N SER A 72 -5.84 -5.43 -17.61
CA SER A 72 -6.77 -6.53 -17.34
C SER A 72 -7.29 -6.37 -15.92
N LEU A 73 -8.60 -6.26 -15.77
CA LEU A 73 -9.26 -6.00 -14.50
C LEU A 73 -9.95 -7.28 -14.01
N SER A 74 -9.93 -7.48 -12.70
CA SER A 74 -10.70 -8.53 -12.04
C SER A 74 -11.12 -8.11 -10.65
N VAL A 75 -12.32 -8.48 -10.23
CA VAL A 75 -12.75 -8.31 -8.83
C VAL A 75 -11.86 -9.18 -7.94
N SER A 76 -11.35 -8.59 -6.87
CA SER A 76 -10.34 -9.21 -6.01
C SER A 76 -10.70 -9.04 -4.53
N PRO A 77 -10.27 -9.95 -3.65
CA PRO A 77 -10.30 -9.69 -2.21
C PRO A 77 -9.40 -8.49 -1.83
N PRO A 78 -9.58 -7.94 -0.62
CA PRO A 78 -8.72 -6.87 -0.12
C PRO A 78 -7.24 -7.23 -0.17
N PRO A 79 -6.33 -6.23 -0.32
CA PRO A 79 -4.91 -6.48 -0.40
C PRO A 79 -4.40 -7.10 0.90
N ALA A 80 -3.84 -8.30 0.79
CA ALA A 80 -3.49 -9.14 1.92
C ALA A 80 -2.45 -8.48 2.84
N SER A 81 -2.74 -8.48 4.15
CA SER A 81 -1.77 -8.16 5.19
C SER A 81 -1.39 -9.44 5.95
N PRO A 82 -0.11 -9.61 6.35
CA PRO A 82 0.27 -10.66 7.29
C PRO A 82 -0.34 -10.44 8.69
N ILE A 83 -0.82 -9.22 8.99
CA ILE A 83 -1.48 -8.90 10.27
C ILE A 83 -2.97 -9.15 10.13
N ARG A 84 -3.49 -10.10 10.90
CA ARG A 84 -4.92 -10.46 10.91
C ARG A 84 -5.78 -9.23 11.23
N GLY A 85 -6.86 -9.04 10.46
CA GLY A 85 -7.79 -7.91 10.62
C GLY A 85 -7.30 -6.60 10.02
N TYR A 86 -6.18 -6.60 9.30
CA TYR A 86 -5.68 -5.42 8.59
C TYR A 86 -5.52 -5.69 7.10
N ILE A 87 -5.54 -4.64 6.30
CA ILE A 87 -5.23 -4.64 4.87
C ILE A 87 -4.13 -3.63 4.57
N VAL A 88 -3.38 -3.86 3.50
CA VAL A 88 -2.36 -2.91 3.03
C VAL A 88 -3.03 -1.70 2.39
N ALA A 89 -2.54 -0.52 2.71
CA ALA A 89 -3.05 0.76 2.23
C ALA A 89 -1.90 1.70 1.85
N THR A 90 -2.17 2.67 0.98
CA THR A 90 -1.26 3.80 0.75
C THR A 90 -1.66 5.04 1.52
N LYS A 91 -2.94 5.17 1.90
CA LYS A 91 -3.41 6.24 2.77
C LYS A 91 -2.74 6.17 4.15
N PRO A 92 -2.20 7.30 4.67
CA PRO A 92 -1.64 7.35 6.01
C PRO A 92 -2.64 6.89 7.07
N SER A 93 -2.16 6.09 8.02
CA SER A 93 -2.95 5.57 9.14
C SER A 93 -2.06 5.43 10.37
N ARG A 94 -2.64 5.11 11.53
CA ARG A 94 -1.92 4.85 12.78
C ARG A 94 -1.15 3.52 12.80
N TYR A 95 -1.26 2.74 11.73
CA TYR A 95 -0.75 1.37 11.67
C TYR A 95 0.22 1.22 10.50
N LEU A 96 1.40 0.67 10.78
CA LEU A 96 2.46 0.47 9.80
C LEU A 96 2.91 -0.98 9.77
N LEU A 97 3.20 -1.46 8.57
CA LEU A 97 3.93 -2.69 8.33
C LEU A 97 5.31 -2.35 7.79
N VAL A 98 6.33 -2.72 8.54
CA VAL A 98 7.73 -2.63 8.11
C VAL A 98 8.15 -4.02 7.62
N ARG A 99 8.75 -4.11 6.43
CA ARG A 99 9.27 -5.34 5.83
C ARG A 99 10.76 -5.17 5.51
N ASN A 100 11.44 -6.30 5.34
CA ASN A 100 12.88 -6.40 5.10
C ASN A 100 13.74 -5.80 6.22
N THR A 101 13.23 -5.79 7.45
CA THR A 101 14.00 -5.32 8.61
C THR A 101 13.58 -6.10 9.86
N PRO A 102 14.53 -6.62 10.65
CA PRO A 102 14.22 -7.35 11.85
C PRO A 102 13.78 -6.42 12.98
N TYR A 103 12.99 -6.99 13.88
CA TYR A 103 12.39 -6.33 15.04
C TYR A 103 13.35 -5.45 15.83
N LEU A 104 14.51 -5.98 16.23
CA LEU A 104 15.46 -5.24 17.06
C LEU A 104 15.97 -3.96 16.38
N ALA A 105 16.21 -4.00 15.07
CA ALA A 105 16.66 -2.84 14.32
C ALA A 105 15.58 -1.76 14.27
N VAL A 106 14.30 -2.16 14.09
CA VAL A 106 13.16 -1.24 14.14
C VAL A 106 13.01 -0.66 15.54
N ALA A 107 12.96 -1.51 16.57
CA ALA A 107 12.78 -1.08 17.97
C ALA A 107 13.85 -0.08 18.42
N VAL A 108 15.13 -0.32 18.08
CA VAL A 108 16.23 0.61 18.42
C VAL A 108 16.10 1.94 17.68
N LYS A 109 15.79 1.93 16.38
CA LYS A 109 15.58 3.17 15.60
C LYS A 109 14.42 4.00 16.14
N LEU A 110 13.36 3.32 16.55
CA LEU A 110 12.12 3.95 16.99
C LEU A 110 12.12 4.35 18.48
N LYS A 111 13.11 3.89 19.26
CA LYS A 111 13.20 4.16 20.71
C LYS A 111 13.17 5.65 21.09
N HIS A 112 13.65 6.51 20.19
CA HIS A 112 13.76 7.96 20.43
C HIS A 112 12.59 8.77 19.84
N ILE A 113 11.63 8.11 19.21
CA ILE A 113 10.46 8.78 18.61
C ILE A 113 9.31 8.69 19.62
N ALA A 114 8.80 9.84 20.03
CA ALA A 114 7.60 9.92 20.86
C ALA A 114 6.34 9.54 20.06
N GLY A 115 5.27 9.12 20.73
CA GLY A 115 4.00 8.78 20.09
C GLY A 115 3.94 7.35 19.52
N ILE A 116 4.94 6.51 19.78
CA ILE A 116 4.89 5.08 19.39
C ILE A 116 4.26 4.28 20.53
N VAL A 117 3.10 3.69 20.26
CA VAL A 117 2.35 2.88 21.22
C VAL A 117 2.95 1.49 21.35
N ALA A 118 3.24 0.84 20.21
CA ALA A 118 3.73 -0.53 20.20
C ALA A 118 4.55 -0.83 18.95
N VAL A 119 5.59 -1.65 19.14
CA VAL A 119 6.33 -2.31 18.05
C VAL A 119 6.26 -3.81 18.35
N THR A 120 5.78 -4.59 17.39
CA THR A 120 5.63 -6.05 17.52
C THR A 120 6.23 -6.75 16.32
N SER A 121 6.76 -7.96 16.52
CA SER A 121 7.25 -8.79 15.42
C SER A 121 6.08 -9.39 14.64
N ALA A 122 6.15 -9.32 13.32
CA ALA A 122 5.15 -9.83 12.39
C ALA A 122 5.72 -10.94 11.48
N GLY A 123 6.89 -11.50 11.84
CA GLY A 123 7.64 -12.48 11.05
C GLY A 123 9.16 -12.29 11.18
N VAL A 124 9.94 -13.04 10.39
CA VAL A 124 11.41 -13.04 10.50
C VAL A 124 12.02 -11.67 10.19
N ASN A 125 11.48 -10.97 9.19
CA ASN A 125 11.95 -9.66 8.74
C ASN A 125 10.78 -8.68 8.53
N SER A 126 9.76 -8.79 9.39
CA SER A 126 8.58 -7.94 9.35
C SER A 126 8.19 -7.48 10.74
N CYS A 127 7.79 -6.22 10.86
CA CYS A 127 7.37 -5.61 12.12
C CYS A 127 6.06 -4.88 11.92
N PHE A 128 5.19 -4.97 12.92
CA PHE A 128 3.98 -4.18 13.02
C PHE A 128 4.19 -3.05 14.03
N VAL A 129 3.99 -1.83 13.57
CA VAL A 129 4.18 -0.61 14.37
C VAL A 129 2.84 0.10 14.51
N VAL A 130 2.51 0.47 15.74
CA VAL A 130 1.31 1.24 16.09
C VAL A 130 1.75 2.55 16.72
N ALA A 131 1.24 3.65 16.20
CA ALA A 131 1.47 4.98 16.76
C ALA A 131 0.16 5.60 17.29
N GLU A 132 0.30 6.64 18.10
CA GLU A 132 -0.80 7.39 18.70
C GLU A 132 -1.56 8.18 17.64
N SER A 133 -0.83 8.85 16.74
CA SER A 133 -1.38 9.67 15.66
C SER A 133 -0.93 9.22 14.27
N VAL A 134 -1.57 9.78 13.24
CA VAL A 134 -1.18 9.58 11.83
C VAL A 134 0.07 10.39 11.49
N GLU A 135 0.30 11.50 12.19
CA GLU A 135 1.48 12.34 12.01
C GLU A 135 2.73 11.56 12.45
N ASP A 136 2.66 10.87 13.58
CA ASP A 136 3.74 10.02 14.09
C ASP A 136 4.11 8.91 13.11
N THR A 137 3.13 8.26 12.48
CA THR A 137 3.43 7.21 11.48
C THR A 137 4.09 7.77 10.22
N THR A 138 3.75 8.99 9.82
CA THR A 138 4.42 9.63 8.68
C THR A 138 5.88 9.95 9.00
N LEU A 139 6.16 10.44 10.21
CA LEU A 139 7.51 10.67 10.70
C LEU A 139 8.30 9.37 10.79
N VAL A 140 7.72 8.33 11.41
CA VAL A 140 8.31 6.99 11.50
C VAL A 140 8.65 6.43 10.12
N LYS A 141 7.73 6.55 9.16
CA LYS A 141 7.96 6.11 7.78
C LYS A 141 9.15 6.83 7.17
N ASN A 142 9.25 8.15 7.31
CA ASN A 142 10.37 8.93 6.76
C ASN A 142 11.71 8.55 7.41
N VAL A 143 11.74 8.32 8.73
CA VAL A 143 12.94 7.90 9.46
C VAL A 143 13.40 6.50 9.04
N LEU A 144 12.45 5.57 8.85
CA LEU A 144 12.78 4.20 8.46
C LEU A 144 13.24 4.12 7.00
N MET A 145 12.64 4.90 6.10
CA MET A 145 12.98 4.92 4.67
C MET A 145 14.29 5.67 4.37
N SER A 146 14.68 6.65 5.19
CA SER A 146 15.92 7.43 4.99
C SER A 146 17.20 6.66 5.28
N HIS A 147 17.11 5.54 5.98
CA HIS A 147 18.27 4.76 6.40
C HIS A 147 18.19 3.34 5.84
N PRO A 148 19.04 2.97 4.86
CA PRO A 148 19.06 1.60 4.35
C PRO A 148 19.31 0.62 5.49
N SER A 149 18.79 -0.61 5.35
CA SER A 149 19.07 -1.64 6.34
C SER A 149 20.58 -1.89 6.40
N ARG A 150 21.11 -2.30 7.56
CA ARG A 150 22.53 -2.67 7.69
C ARG A 150 22.95 -3.79 6.73
N TRP A 151 22.00 -4.49 6.12
CA TRP A 151 22.22 -5.58 5.17
C TRP A 151 22.09 -5.15 3.70
N GLY A 152 22.02 -3.85 3.41
CA GLY A 152 21.93 -3.34 2.04
C GLY A 152 20.60 -3.62 1.35
N THR A 153 19.59 -4.09 2.10
CA THR A 153 18.22 -4.28 1.59
C THR A 153 17.37 -3.07 1.91
N ASP A 154 16.57 -2.64 0.93
CA ASP A 154 15.63 -1.53 1.12
C ASP A 154 14.54 -1.91 2.12
N VAL A 155 14.41 -1.06 3.14
CA VAL A 155 13.33 -1.14 4.12
C VAL A 155 12.04 -0.77 3.41
N LEU A 156 11.05 -1.65 3.45
CA LEU A 156 9.74 -1.40 2.85
C LEU A 156 8.75 -1.05 3.95
N VAL A 157 8.12 0.12 3.85
CA VAL A 157 7.14 0.59 4.83
C VAL A 157 5.79 0.84 4.16
N SER A 158 4.78 0.10 4.58
CA SER A 158 3.40 0.20 4.08
C SER A 158 2.46 0.63 5.20
N TYR A 159 1.45 1.45 4.88
CA TYR A 159 0.38 1.73 5.83
C TYR A 159 -0.58 0.54 5.89
N LEU A 160 -1.19 0.35 7.05
CA LEU A 160 -2.20 -0.67 7.27
C LEU A 160 -3.52 -0.02 7.66
N ARG A 161 -4.62 -0.55 7.18
CA ARG A 161 -5.97 -0.16 7.62
C ARG A 161 -6.65 -1.33 8.29
N ARG A 162 -7.31 -1.08 9.42
CA ARG A 162 -8.10 -2.09 10.10
C ARG A 162 -9.40 -2.33 9.33
N LEU A 163 -9.72 -3.59 9.08
CA LEU A 163 -11.04 -4.02 8.63
C LEU A 163 -11.99 -3.90 9.82
N SER A 164 -12.89 -2.93 9.78
CA SER A 164 -13.98 -2.75 10.75
C SER A 164 -15.16 -3.65 10.41
#